data_AF-A0AAN6QIC4-F1
#
_entry.id   AF-A0AAN6QIC4-F1
#
_cell.length_a   1.000
_cell.length_b   1.000
_cell.length_c   1.000
_cell.angle_alpha   90.00
_cell.angle_beta   90.00
_cell.angle_gamma   90.00
#
_symmetry.space_group_name_H-M   'P 1'
#
loop_
_entity.id
_entity.type
_entity.pdbx_description
1 polymer ?
#
loop_
_entity_poly.entity_id
_entity_poly.type
_entity_poly.pdbx_seq_one_letter_code
_entity_poly.pdbx_strand_id
1 'polypeptide(L)'
;MAPDSKYHALQQDPNEQWRNDESIQNLYPRQRWHSPGFLPWLINLGTLILLGISITTNILLTRQIRSSSSPQETDSVSYYGQYRVRDSFKTTDIDSNLAAGLKRTLPIQIYPDTEYTADNLTAVSKLWESLSGDPGVVALSSDYVREKRLPHAYRFPWDEDKGVYLLQGFHNLHCLRTLFRYIMYTEQGIPNHIALSHALHCLDQLRQDVVCNADDTPRYAGFQNPPGTGAGQVRMCRDWSALEKWALEHTACFKHQDEVPGPMIERFKSCPDGRVLWPTASVETNDAR
;
A
#
# COMPACT_ATOMS: atom_id res chain seq x y z
N MET A 1 -14.88 -15.20 -48.46
CA MET A 1 -13.57 -14.50 -48.36
C MET A 1 -13.80 -13.16 -47.69
N ALA A 2 -13.45 -13.09 -46.41
CA ALA A 2 -13.33 -11.91 -45.55
C ALA A 2 -12.36 -12.38 -44.43
N PRO A 3 -11.49 -11.53 -43.86
CA PRO A 3 -11.89 -10.24 -43.29
C PRO A 3 -10.95 -9.06 -43.59
N ASP A 4 -11.55 -7.87 -43.59
CA ASP A 4 -10.88 -6.60 -43.45
C ASP A 4 -11.37 -6.02 -42.11
N SER A 5 -10.52 -6.04 -41.08
CA SER A 5 -10.76 -5.34 -39.82
C SER A 5 -9.50 -4.59 -39.41
N LYS A 6 -9.36 -3.37 -39.93
CA LYS A 6 -8.44 -2.39 -39.34
C LYS A 6 -8.99 -1.97 -37.99
N TYR A 7 -8.49 -2.59 -36.92
CA TYR A 7 -8.53 -1.98 -35.60
C TYR A 7 -7.54 -0.81 -35.62
N HIS A 8 -8.04 0.41 -35.75
CA HIS A 8 -7.30 1.56 -35.27
C HIS A 8 -7.44 1.58 -33.75
N ALA A 9 -6.34 1.31 -33.05
CA ALA A 9 -6.26 1.69 -31.64
C ALA A 9 -6.42 3.21 -31.58
N LEU A 10 -7.43 3.67 -30.84
CA LEU A 10 -7.53 5.08 -30.49
C LEU A 10 -6.22 5.44 -29.78
N GLN A 11 -5.47 6.41 -30.30
CA GLN A 11 -4.43 7.10 -29.52
C GLN A 11 -5.15 7.74 -28.33
N GLN A 12 -5.20 7.03 -27.21
CA GLN A 12 -5.65 7.57 -25.94
C GLN A 12 -4.55 8.50 -25.45
N ASP A 13 -4.90 9.74 -25.12
CA ASP A 13 -3.97 10.69 -24.52
C ASP A 13 -3.35 10.04 -23.26
N PRO A 14 -2.01 9.87 -23.20
CA PRO A 14 -1.35 9.34 -22.01
C PRO A 14 -1.75 10.11 -20.73
N ASN A 15 -2.15 11.38 -20.84
CA ASN A 15 -2.64 12.17 -19.72
C ASN A 15 -3.99 11.69 -19.17
N GLU A 16 -4.87 11.08 -19.98
CA GLU A 16 -6.18 10.63 -19.52
C GLU A 16 -6.05 9.45 -18.54
N GLN A 17 -5.09 8.55 -18.78
CA GLN A 17 -4.76 7.43 -17.90
C GLN A 17 -4.24 7.87 -16.52
N TRP A 18 -3.53 8.99 -16.48
CA TRP A 18 -2.79 9.49 -15.32
C TRP A 18 -3.44 10.75 -14.70
N ARG A 19 -4.73 11.00 -14.98
CA ARG A 19 -5.46 12.20 -14.50
C ARG A 19 -5.95 12.15 -13.06
N ASN A 20 -6.14 10.96 -12.49
CA ASN A 20 -6.75 10.80 -11.17
C ASN A 20 -5.68 10.60 -10.10
N ASP A 21 -5.55 11.56 -9.17
CA ASP A 21 -4.71 11.40 -7.99
C ASP A 21 -5.51 10.70 -6.88
N GLU A 22 -5.25 9.41 -6.68
CA GLU A 22 -5.89 8.62 -5.60
C GLU A 22 -5.57 9.19 -4.20
N SER A 23 -4.48 9.96 -4.05
CA SER A 23 -4.11 10.59 -2.77
C SER A 23 -5.06 11.72 -2.35
N ILE A 24 -5.76 12.36 -3.29
CA ILE A 24 -6.68 13.48 -3.00
C ILE A 24 -8.05 12.99 -2.54
N GLN A 25 -8.47 11.78 -2.92
CA GLN A 25 -9.83 11.30 -2.65
C GLN A 25 -10.13 11.00 -1.17
N ASN A 26 -9.12 11.00 -0.30
CA ASN A 26 -9.26 10.66 1.12
C ASN A 26 -9.04 11.83 2.10
N LEU A 27 -8.85 13.07 1.63
CA LEU A 27 -8.60 14.23 2.49
C LEU A 27 -9.85 14.83 3.16
N TYR A 28 -11.05 14.28 2.92
CA TYR A 28 -12.28 14.72 3.58
C TYR A 28 -12.87 13.62 4.46
N PRO A 29 -12.64 13.61 5.78
CA PRO A 29 -13.52 12.89 6.67
C PRO A 29 -14.91 13.52 6.58
N ARG A 30 -15.93 12.73 6.19
CA ARG A 30 -17.34 13.11 6.42
C ARG A 30 -17.60 13.10 7.93
N GLN A 31 -17.22 14.16 8.62
CA GLN A 31 -17.72 14.41 9.98
C GLN A 31 -19.15 14.96 9.88
N ARG A 32 -20.14 14.08 10.08
CA ARG A 32 -21.50 14.51 10.46
C ARG A 32 -21.46 14.92 11.93
N TRP A 33 -21.32 16.20 12.19
CA TRP A 33 -21.62 16.78 13.50
C TRP A 33 -23.15 16.91 13.63
N HIS A 34 -23.74 16.16 14.57
CA HIS A 34 -25.10 16.44 15.03
C HIS A 34 -25.01 17.53 16.10
N SER A 35 -25.57 18.71 15.82
CA SER A 35 -25.79 19.77 16.80
C SER A 35 -26.90 19.34 17.78
N PRO A 36 -26.70 19.35 19.11
CA PRO A 36 -27.82 19.19 20.03
C PRO A 36 -28.52 20.55 20.17
N GLY A 37 -29.63 20.69 19.45
CA GLY A 37 -30.56 21.81 19.61
C GLY A 37 -31.21 21.78 21.00
N PHE A 38 -31.20 22.95 21.63
CA PHE A 38 -31.78 23.26 22.93
C PHE A 38 -33.31 23.12 22.90
N LEU A 39 -33.89 22.19 23.67
CA LEU A 39 -35.22 22.18 24.35
C LEU A 39 -35.71 20.73 24.55
N PRO A 40 -35.72 20.17 25.79
CA PRO A 40 -36.95 19.47 26.21
C PRO A 40 -37.11 19.33 27.74
N TRP A 41 -38.00 20.10 28.37
CA TRP A 41 -38.54 19.74 29.69
C TRP A 41 -40.04 19.39 29.67
N LEU A 42 -40.69 19.44 28.50
CA LEU A 42 -42.10 19.04 28.34
C LEU A 42 -42.30 17.79 27.45
N ILE A 43 -41.24 17.22 26.87
CA ILE A 43 -41.31 16.02 26.01
C ILE A 43 -41.19 14.71 26.83
N ASN A 44 -40.79 14.78 28.10
CA ASN A 44 -40.31 13.63 28.86
C ASN A 44 -41.37 12.59 29.28
N LEU A 45 -42.68 12.87 29.32
CA LEU A 45 -43.64 11.83 29.70
C LEU A 45 -44.03 10.93 28.51
N GLY A 46 -44.25 11.53 27.32
CA GLY A 46 -44.65 10.78 26.12
C GLY A 46 -43.53 9.90 25.56
N THR A 47 -42.28 10.38 25.60
CA THR A 47 -41.13 9.59 25.14
C THR A 47 -40.82 8.42 26.07
N LEU A 48 -40.98 8.58 27.39
CA LEU A 48 -40.79 7.48 28.35
C LEU A 48 -41.85 6.39 28.16
N ILE A 49 -43.10 6.74 27.85
CA ILE A 49 -44.15 5.76 27.56
C ILE A 49 -43.85 5.01 26.25
N LEU A 50 -43.45 5.72 25.19
CA LEU A 50 -43.09 5.09 23.91
C LEU A 50 -41.84 4.22 24.02
N LEU A 51 -40.84 4.62 24.81
CA LEU A 51 -39.68 3.78 25.14
C LEU A 51 -40.09 2.54 25.93
N GLY A 52 -41.00 2.67 26.91
CA GLY A 52 -41.53 1.54 27.67
C GLY A 52 -42.26 0.52 26.78
N ILE A 53 -43.08 0.98 25.85
CA ILE A 53 -43.79 0.12 24.88
C ILE A 53 -42.80 -0.54 23.90
N SER A 54 -41.79 0.19 23.42
CA SER A 54 -40.75 -0.35 22.53
C SER A 54 -39.87 -1.39 23.22
N ILE A 55 -39.49 -1.16 24.48
CA ILE A 55 -38.67 -2.10 25.25
C ILE A 55 -39.47 -3.38 25.55
N THR A 56 -40.73 -3.25 25.96
CA THR A 56 -41.59 -4.42 26.24
C THR A 56 -41.86 -5.24 24.98
N THR A 57 -42.13 -4.61 23.84
CA THR A 57 -42.30 -5.34 22.55
C THR A 57 -41.01 -6.02 22.11
N ASN A 58 -39.84 -5.38 22.24
CA ASN A 58 -38.54 -6.01 21.93
C ASN A 58 -38.20 -7.19 22.88
N ILE A 59 -38.54 -7.10 24.17
CA ILE A 59 -38.35 -8.20 25.13
C ILE A 59 -39.26 -9.38 24.80
N LEU A 60 -40.52 -9.13 24.40
CA LEU A 60 -41.45 -10.20 24.01
C LEU A 60 -41.03 -10.85 22.68
N LEU A 61 -40.57 -10.07 21.71
CA LEU A 61 -40.04 -10.59 20.44
C LEU A 61 -38.78 -11.42 20.64
N THR A 62 -37.83 -10.98 21.47
CA THR A 62 -36.63 -11.77 21.77
C THR A 62 -36.94 -13.05 22.55
N ARG A 63 -37.96 -13.05 23.42
CA ARG A 63 -38.43 -14.27 24.09
C ARG A 63 -39.12 -15.25 23.13
N GLN A 64 -39.88 -14.77 22.15
CA GLN A 64 -40.46 -15.64 21.11
C GLN A 64 -39.39 -16.22 20.18
N ILE A 65 -38.40 -15.42 19.75
CA ILE A 65 -37.29 -15.87 18.88
C ILE A 65 -36.37 -16.86 19.62
N ARG A 66 -36.15 -16.69 20.92
CA ARG A 66 -35.36 -17.63 21.74
C ARG A 66 -36.07 -18.96 21.98
N SER A 67 -37.40 -19.01 21.88
CA SER A 67 -38.16 -20.27 21.98
C SER A 67 -38.16 -21.09 20.69
N SER A 68 -37.81 -20.49 19.54
CA SER A 68 -37.92 -21.11 18.21
C SER A 68 -36.58 -21.47 17.55
N SER A 69 -35.43 -21.26 18.20
CA SER A 69 -34.11 -21.54 17.62
C SER A 69 -33.41 -22.71 18.33
N SER A 70 -33.50 -23.88 17.71
CA SER A 70 -32.55 -24.99 17.89
C SER A 70 -31.16 -24.54 17.38
N PRO A 71 -30.03 -24.92 18.00
CA PRO A 71 -28.71 -24.54 17.50
C PRO A 71 -28.45 -25.28 16.19
N GLN A 72 -28.44 -24.55 15.08
CA GLN A 72 -27.92 -25.04 13.81
C GLN A 72 -26.46 -24.61 13.74
N GLU A 73 -25.60 -25.62 13.66
CA GLU A 73 -24.16 -25.57 13.44
C GLU A 73 -23.83 -24.54 12.35
N THR A 74 -23.18 -23.44 12.72
CA THR A 74 -22.81 -22.39 11.76
C THR A 74 -21.61 -22.85 10.95
N ASP A 75 -21.86 -23.25 9.71
CA ASP A 75 -20.84 -23.40 8.68
C ASP A 75 -19.96 -22.14 8.63
N SER A 76 -18.65 -22.34 8.80
CA SER A 76 -17.64 -21.30 8.66
C SER A 76 -17.63 -20.77 7.23
N VAL A 77 -18.26 -19.63 6.99
CA VAL A 77 -18.14 -18.90 5.72
C VAL A 77 -16.71 -18.36 5.64
N SER A 78 -15.87 -19.05 4.85
CA SER A 78 -14.53 -18.59 4.49
C SER A 78 -14.63 -17.27 3.72
N TYR A 79 -14.29 -16.17 4.37
CA TYR A 79 -14.14 -14.84 3.77
C TYR A 79 -12.82 -14.73 3.00
N TYR A 80 -12.56 -15.68 2.10
CA TYR A 80 -11.53 -15.55 1.07
C TYR A 80 -12.23 -15.71 -0.28
N GLY A 81 -12.44 -14.59 -0.95
CA GLY A 81 -13.06 -14.55 -2.27
C GLY A 81 -12.32 -15.46 -3.25
N GLN A 82 -13.10 -16.23 -4.02
CA GLN A 82 -12.62 -17.03 -5.16
C GLN A 82 -12.10 -16.10 -6.26
N TYR A 83 -10.87 -15.61 -6.13
CA TYR A 83 -10.08 -15.32 -7.32
C TYR A 83 -9.62 -16.67 -7.89
N ARG A 84 -10.18 -17.05 -9.06
CA ARG A 84 -9.63 -18.16 -9.85
C ARG A 84 -8.20 -17.79 -10.27
N VAL A 85 -7.23 -18.20 -9.49
CA VAL A 85 -5.83 -18.24 -9.91
C VAL A 85 -5.78 -19.19 -11.11
N ARG A 86 -5.34 -18.70 -12.27
CA ARG A 86 -5.14 -19.56 -13.45
C ARG A 86 -4.27 -20.75 -13.07
N ASP A 87 -4.76 -21.97 -13.31
CA ASP A 87 -4.18 -23.30 -13.02
C ASP A 87 -2.81 -23.58 -13.69
N SER A 88 -1.81 -22.71 -13.58
CA SER A 88 -0.49 -22.95 -14.21
C SER A 88 0.73 -22.56 -13.39
N PHE A 89 0.57 -22.14 -12.13
CA PHE A 89 1.74 -21.90 -11.27
C PHE A 89 2.31 -23.23 -10.77
N LYS A 90 3.32 -23.76 -11.45
CA LYS A 90 4.15 -24.84 -10.91
C LYS A 90 4.85 -24.31 -9.65
N THR A 91 4.59 -24.96 -8.52
CA THR A 91 4.99 -24.57 -7.16
C THR A 91 6.50 -24.54 -6.90
N THR A 92 7.32 -25.04 -7.83
CA THR A 92 8.75 -25.26 -7.59
C THR A 92 9.65 -24.06 -7.83
N ASP A 93 9.12 -22.88 -8.15
CA ASP A 93 9.96 -21.75 -8.56
C ASP A 93 9.37 -20.36 -8.22
N ILE A 94 8.75 -20.23 -7.05
CA ILE A 94 8.15 -18.95 -6.61
C ILE A 94 9.22 -17.86 -6.46
N ASP A 95 10.43 -18.22 -6.01
CA ASP A 95 11.54 -17.27 -5.85
C ASP A 95 12.29 -16.96 -7.17
N SER A 96 12.28 -17.85 -8.16
CA SER A 96 12.94 -17.60 -9.46
C SER A 96 12.12 -16.72 -10.40
N ASN A 97 10.79 -16.67 -10.17
CA ASN A 97 9.84 -15.92 -10.99
C ASN A 97 9.61 -14.49 -10.50
N LEU A 98 10.20 -14.09 -9.36
CA LEU A 98 10.24 -12.69 -8.98
C LEU A 98 11.04 -11.89 -10.01
N ALA A 99 10.60 -10.66 -10.29
CA ALA A 99 11.19 -9.82 -11.32
C ALA A 99 12.73 -9.72 -11.15
N ALA A 100 13.20 -9.22 -10.02
CA ALA A 100 14.65 -9.05 -9.80
C ALA A 100 15.45 -10.36 -9.65
N GLY A 101 14.80 -11.54 -9.59
CA GLY A 101 15.48 -12.84 -9.49
C GLY A 101 16.33 -13.06 -8.23
N LEU A 102 16.14 -12.22 -7.21
CA LEU A 102 16.96 -12.23 -5.99
C LEU A 102 16.58 -13.39 -5.06
N LYS A 103 17.60 -14.12 -4.62
CA LYS A 103 17.47 -15.24 -3.68
C LYS A 103 17.76 -14.79 -2.24
N ARG A 104 17.24 -15.53 -1.27
CA ARG A 104 17.53 -15.34 0.15
C ARG A 104 18.90 -15.95 0.50
N THR A 105 19.97 -15.23 0.20
CA THR A 105 21.36 -15.72 0.37
C THR A 105 22.21 -14.85 1.30
N LEU A 106 21.71 -13.69 1.72
CA LEU A 106 22.43 -12.78 2.59
C LEU A 106 22.12 -13.08 4.06
N PRO A 107 23.09 -13.55 4.87
CA PRO A 107 22.88 -13.76 6.29
C PRO A 107 22.78 -12.42 7.01
N ILE A 108 21.66 -12.15 7.67
CA ILE A 108 21.44 -10.96 8.48
C ILE A 108 21.08 -11.37 9.90
N GLN A 109 21.77 -10.80 10.87
CA GLN A 109 21.49 -10.98 12.28
C GLN A 109 20.31 -10.10 12.71
N ILE A 110 19.37 -10.65 13.48
CA ILE A 110 18.32 -9.84 14.11
C ILE A 110 18.90 -9.17 15.36
N TYR A 111 18.76 -7.86 15.45
CA TYR A 111 19.14 -7.07 16.62
C TYR A 111 17.91 -6.75 17.48
N PRO A 112 18.04 -6.73 18.82
CA PRO A 112 16.95 -6.34 19.71
C PRO A 112 16.64 -4.84 19.62
N ASP A 113 17.65 -4.04 19.33
CA ASP A 113 17.61 -2.60 19.14
C ASP A 113 18.47 -2.20 17.94
N THR A 114 18.13 -1.08 17.31
CA THR A 114 18.88 -0.50 16.18
C THR A 114 18.85 1.02 16.29
N GLU A 115 19.56 1.72 15.40
CA GLU A 115 19.51 3.17 15.29
C GLU A 115 18.08 3.73 15.07
N TYR A 116 17.13 2.92 14.58
CA TYR A 116 15.73 3.29 14.38
C TYR A 116 14.92 3.41 15.67
N THR A 117 15.48 3.03 16.83
CA THR A 117 14.82 3.05 18.15
C THR A 117 15.65 3.79 19.21
N ALA A 118 16.62 4.62 18.80
CA ALA A 118 17.46 5.37 19.73
C ALA A 118 16.70 6.50 20.47
N ASP A 119 17.22 6.93 21.63
CA ASP A 119 16.60 7.99 22.45
C ASP A 119 16.46 9.34 21.72
N ASN A 120 17.36 9.61 20.77
CA ASN A 120 17.33 10.84 19.98
C ASN A 120 16.29 10.74 18.86
N LEU A 121 15.05 11.14 19.15
CA LEU A 121 13.93 11.16 18.20
C LEU A 121 14.18 12.00 16.93
N THR A 122 15.08 12.99 16.98
CA THR A 122 15.46 13.76 15.78
C THR A 122 16.27 12.89 14.82
N ALA A 123 17.23 12.12 15.35
CA ALA A 123 18.03 11.19 14.55
C ALA A 123 17.17 10.02 14.03
N VAL A 124 16.32 9.46 14.89
CA VAL A 124 15.37 8.39 14.53
C VAL A 124 14.46 8.86 13.41
N SER A 125 13.84 10.04 13.53
CA SER A 125 12.95 10.58 12.49
C SER A 125 13.66 10.68 11.14
N LYS A 126 14.93 11.10 11.10
CA LYS A 126 15.69 11.18 9.84
C LYS A 126 15.86 9.81 9.16
N LEU A 127 16.09 8.76 9.93
CA LEU A 127 16.22 7.39 9.42
C LEU A 127 14.90 6.90 8.85
N TRP A 128 13.79 7.04 9.59
CA TRP A 128 12.47 6.66 9.10
C TRP A 128 12.03 7.44 7.86
N GLU A 129 12.31 8.75 7.81
CA GLU A 129 11.99 9.60 6.66
C GLU A 129 12.76 9.20 5.39
N SER A 130 13.96 8.61 5.56
CA SER A 130 14.78 8.12 4.45
C SER A 130 14.22 6.88 3.75
N LEU A 131 13.24 6.19 4.34
CA LEU A 131 12.61 4.99 3.79
C LEU A 131 11.66 5.33 2.63
N SER A 132 12.23 5.78 1.51
CA SER A 132 11.48 6.16 0.31
C SER A 132 11.02 4.93 -0.47
N GLY A 133 9.75 4.92 -0.88
CA GLY A 133 9.23 3.93 -1.84
C GLY A 133 9.50 4.29 -3.29
N ASP A 134 9.85 5.55 -3.58
CA ASP A 134 9.96 6.11 -4.93
C ASP A 134 10.93 5.35 -5.83
N PRO A 135 12.13 4.93 -5.37
CA PRO A 135 13.07 4.21 -6.22
C PRO A 135 12.53 2.87 -6.71
N GLY A 136 11.51 2.31 -6.03
CA GLY A 136 10.87 1.05 -6.40
C GLY A 136 9.83 1.15 -7.50
N VAL A 137 9.52 2.35 -8.00
CA VAL A 137 8.64 2.52 -9.16
C VAL A 137 9.45 2.33 -10.43
N VAL A 138 9.17 1.25 -11.16
CA VAL A 138 9.95 0.76 -12.29
C VAL A 138 9.12 0.70 -13.57
N ALA A 139 9.78 0.92 -14.71
CA ALA A 139 9.21 0.79 -16.05
C ALA A 139 9.79 -0.45 -16.75
N LEU A 140 8.98 -1.49 -16.92
CA LEU A 140 9.40 -2.80 -17.45
C LEU A 140 8.88 -3.00 -18.87
N SER A 141 9.73 -3.50 -19.78
CA SER A 141 9.34 -3.75 -21.18
C SER A 141 8.28 -4.84 -21.31
N SER A 142 7.49 -4.77 -22.38
CA SER A 142 6.44 -5.76 -22.65
C SER A 142 7.00 -7.17 -22.82
N ASP A 143 8.22 -7.30 -23.33
CA ASP A 143 8.95 -8.58 -23.43
C ASP A 143 9.26 -9.15 -22.04
N TYR A 144 9.78 -8.32 -21.14
CA TYR A 144 10.10 -8.72 -19.79
C TYR A 144 8.85 -9.10 -18.99
N VAL A 145 7.77 -8.30 -19.11
CA VAL A 145 6.46 -8.56 -18.50
C VAL A 145 5.91 -9.92 -18.97
N ARG A 146 6.03 -10.22 -20.27
CA ARG A 146 5.59 -11.50 -20.85
C ARG A 146 6.43 -12.68 -20.37
N GLU A 147 7.75 -12.53 -20.34
CA GLU A 147 8.69 -13.54 -19.86
C GLU A 147 8.39 -13.91 -18.39
N LYS A 148 8.26 -12.89 -17.53
CA LYS A 148 7.98 -13.05 -16.09
C LYS A 148 6.51 -13.29 -15.77
N ARG A 149 5.63 -13.30 -16.78
CA ARG A 149 4.17 -13.48 -16.64
C ARG A 149 3.53 -12.52 -15.64
N LEU A 150 4.00 -11.26 -15.63
CA LEU A 150 3.46 -10.24 -14.74
C LEU A 150 2.08 -9.79 -15.23
N PRO A 151 1.17 -9.39 -14.32
CA PRO A 151 -0.10 -8.76 -14.69
C PRO A 151 0.14 -7.49 -15.51
N HIS A 152 -0.76 -7.18 -16.44
CA HIS A 152 -0.66 -5.94 -17.22
C HIS A 152 -0.80 -4.71 -16.31
N ALA A 153 0.10 -3.74 -16.46
CA ALA A 153 0.10 -2.50 -15.72
C ALA A 153 -0.20 -1.28 -16.61
N TYR A 154 -0.31 -0.10 -16.02
CA TYR A 154 -0.43 1.13 -16.77
C TYR A 154 0.83 1.42 -17.59
N ARG A 155 0.64 2.08 -18.75
CA ARG A 155 1.72 2.35 -19.68
C ARG A 155 2.63 3.44 -19.13
N PHE A 156 3.93 3.25 -19.28
CA PHE A 156 4.90 4.25 -18.87
C PHE A 156 4.76 5.49 -19.79
N PRO A 157 4.58 6.71 -19.24
CA PRO A 157 4.24 7.88 -20.06
C PRO A 157 5.25 8.22 -21.17
N TRP A 158 6.50 7.79 -21.01
CA TRP A 158 7.61 8.15 -21.90
C TRP A 158 8.02 7.02 -22.85
N ASP A 159 7.43 5.82 -22.70
CA ASP A 159 7.72 4.65 -23.52
C ASP A 159 6.54 3.66 -23.43
N GLU A 160 5.69 3.65 -24.46
CA GLU A 160 4.48 2.82 -24.50
C GLU A 160 4.78 1.31 -24.54
N ASP A 161 6.00 0.89 -24.89
CA ASP A 161 6.37 -0.53 -24.79
C ASP A 161 6.56 -0.97 -23.34
N LYS A 162 6.61 -0.03 -22.38
CA LYS A 162 6.82 -0.32 -20.97
C LYS A 162 5.56 -0.17 -20.11
N GLY A 163 5.47 -0.99 -19.08
CA GLY A 163 4.47 -0.87 -18.01
C GLY A 163 5.10 -0.41 -16.69
N VAL A 164 4.36 0.36 -15.91
CA VAL A 164 4.78 0.89 -14.60
C VAL A 164 4.40 -0.07 -13.49
N TYR A 165 5.36 -0.48 -12.66
CA TYR A 165 5.17 -1.35 -11.51
C TYR A 165 5.78 -0.73 -10.26
N LEU A 166 5.27 -1.09 -9.08
CA LEU A 166 5.90 -0.80 -7.80
C LEU A 166 6.38 -2.11 -7.17
N LEU A 167 7.66 -2.14 -6.79
CA LEU A 167 8.25 -3.28 -6.11
C LEU A 167 7.72 -3.39 -4.67
N GLN A 168 7.29 -4.59 -4.28
CA GLN A 168 6.70 -4.85 -2.95
C GLN A 168 7.59 -4.40 -1.78
N GLY A 169 8.91 -4.64 -1.85
CA GLY A 169 9.83 -4.22 -0.80
C GLY A 169 9.84 -2.70 -0.59
N PHE A 170 9.81 -1.93 -1.68
CA PHE A 170 9.73 -0.46 -1.61
C PHE A 170 8.34 0.03 -1.17
N HIS A 171 7.27 -0.67 -1.55
CA HIS A 171 5.93 -0.39 -1.02
C HIS A 171 5.85 -0.64 0.50
N ASN A 172 6.49 -1.70 1.00
CA ASN A 172 6.59 -1.96 2.44
C ASN A 172 7.37 -0.83 3.16
N LEU A 173 8.46 -0.34 2.59
CA LEU A 173 9.19 0.82 3.15
C LEU A 173 8.33 2.08 3.19
N HIS A 174 7.57 2.36 2.12
CA HIS A 174 6.61 3.45 2.10
C HIS A 174 5.58 3.31 3.23
N CYS A 175 4.98 2.12 3.39
CA CYS A 175 4.00 1.85 4.44
C CYS A 175 4.58 2.06 5.84
N LEU A 176 5.80 1.59 6.08
CA LEU A 176 6.54 1.77 7.33
C LEU A 176 6.77 3.25 7.65
N ARG A 177 7.22 4.05 6.67
CA ARG A 177 7.39 5.50 6.81
C ARG A 177 6.07 6.20 7.11
N THR A 178 5.01 5.85 6.39
CA THR A 178 3.66 6.43 6.56
C THR A 178 3.12 6.15 7.97
N LEU A 179 3.26 4.91 8.47
CA LEU A 179 2.85 4.57 9.83
C LEU A 179 3.69 5.29 10.90
N PHE A 180 5.01 5.40 10.69
CA PHE A 180 5.88 6.17 11.58
C PHE A 180 5.43 7.64 11.67
N ARG A 181 5.22 8.30 10.52
CA ARG A 181 4.70 9.69 10.48
C ARG A 181 3.36 9.80 11.22
N TYR A 182 2.44 8.88 10.98
CA TYR A 182 1.13 8.88 11.64
C TYR A 182 1.25 8.80 13.17
N ILE A 183 2.14 7.95 13.69
CA ILE A 183 2.43 7.82 15.12
C ILE A 183 3.07 9.10 15.65
N MET A 184 4.10 9.63 14.98
CA MET A 184 4.83 10.80 15.44
C MET A 184 4.00 12.08 15.43
N TYR A 185 3.15 12.28 14.43
CA TYR A 185 2.20 13.40 14.44
C TYR A 185 1.25 13.33 15.64
N THR A 186 0.76 12.13 15.94
CA THR A 186 -0.12 11.90 17.09
C THR A 186 0.60 12.18 18.41
N GLU A 187 1.80 11.62 18.60
CA GLU A 187 2.62 11.80 19.81
C GLU A 187 2.99 13.27 20.05
N GLN A 188 3.29 14.01 18.98
CA GLN A 188 3.68 15.42 19.05
C GLN A 188 2.48 16.38 19.13
N GLY A 189 1.24 15.87 19.08
CA GLY A 189 0.03 16.69 19.03
C GLY A 189 -0.11 17.54 17.77
N ILE A 190 0.56 17.15 16.67
CA ILE A 190 0.48 17.80 15.37
C ILE A 190 -0.74 17.25 14.62
N PRO A 191 -1.51 18.10 13.90
CA PRO A 191 -2.58 17.62 13.04
C PRO A 191 -2.10 16.53 12.07
N ASN A 192 -2.80 15.40 12.03
CA ASN A 192 -2.37 14.28 11.20
C ASN A 192 -2.67 14.57 9.73
N HIS A 193 -1.61 14.72 8.93
CA HIS A 193 -1.70 14.92 7.49
C HIS A 193 -1.92 13.62 6.72
N ILE A 194 -1.88 12.48 7.42
CA ILE A 194 -2.14 11.16 6.85
C ILE A 194 -3.55 10.75 7.23
N ALA A 195 -4.40 10.55 6.22
CA ALA A 195 -5.74 10.03 6.44
C ALA A 195 -5.68 8.67 7.14
N LEU A 196 -6.54 8.45 8.15
CA LEU A 196 -6.63 7.18 8.86
C LEU A 196 -6.85 6.00 7.90
N SER A 197 -7.62 6.19 6.82
CA SER A 197 -7.81 5.16 5.79
C SER A 197 -6.51 4.75 5.11
N HIS A 198 -5.58 5.69 4.88
CA HIS A 198 -4.27 5.40 4.33
C HIS A 198 -3.39 4.65 5.34
N ALA A 199 -3.38 5.09 6.61
CA ALA A 199 -2.65 4.36 7.65
C ALA A 199 -3.16 2.91 7.82
N LEU A 200 -4.48 2.70 7.79
CA LEU A 200 -5.08 1.36 7.86
C LEU A 200 -4.77 0.51 6.62
N HIS A 201 -4.75 1.12 5.44
CA HIS A 201 -4.31 0.46 4.21
C HIS A 201 -2.85 0.00 4.34
N CYS A 202 -1.94 0.88 4.75
CA CYS A 202 -0.53 0.54 4.95
C CYS A 202 -0.37 -0.60 5.96
N LEU A 203 -1.12 -0.57 7.06
CA LEU A 203 -1.09 -1.63 8.06
C LEU A 203 -1.55 -2.98 7.49
N ASP A 204 -2.65 -3.00 6.71
CA ASP A 204 -3.13 -4.23 6.10
C ASP A 204 -2.20 -4.75 4.99
N GLN A 205 -1.57 -3.87 4.21
CA GLN A 205 -0.58 -4.25 3.20
C GLN A 205 0.64 -4.95 3.82
N LEU A 206 1.16 -4.41 4.92
CA LEU A 206 2.22 -5.06 5.69
C LEU A 206 1.76 -6.42 6.26
N ARG A 207 0.52 -6.50 6.76
CA ARG A 207 -0.06 -7.77 7.23
C ARG A 207 -0.17 -8.80 6.11
N GLN A 208 -0.65 -8.40 4.92
CA GLN A 208 -0.76 -9.27 3.75
C GLN A 208 0.62 -9.79 3.33
N ASP A 209 1.65 -8.94 3.33
CA ASP A 209 3.03 -9.36 3.02
C ASP A 209 3.59 -10.35 4.06
N VAL A 210 3.35 -10.11 5.36
CA VAL A 210 3.75 -11.05 6.43
C VAL A 210 3.06 -12.41 6.26
N VAL A 211 1.75 -12.42 6.01
CA VAL A 211 0.97 -13.66 5.80
C VAL A 211 1.40 -14.37 4.51
N CYS A 212 1.67 -13.62 3.44
CA CYS A 212 2.14 -14.17 2.16
C CYS A 212 3.51 -14.86 2.32
N ASN A 213 4.41 -14.26 3.09
CA ASN A 213 5.73 -14.84 3.35
C ASN A 213 5.69 -16.06 4.27
N ALA A 214 4.72 -16.11 5.21
CA ALA A 214 4.51 -17.22 6.15
C ALA A 214 5.81 -17.78 6.74
N ASP A 215 6.71 -16.91 7.20
CA ASP A 215 8.06 -17.31 7.61
C ASP A 215 8.03 -18.22 8.85
N ASP A 216 8.50 -19.46 8.68
CA ASP A 216 8.46 -20.55 9.65
C ASP A 216 9.73 -20.64 10.50
N THR A 217 10.65 -19.67 10.41
CA THR A 217 11.89 -19.67 11.18
C THR A 217 11.59 -19.56 12.68
N PRO A 218 11.92 -20.59 13.50
CA PRO A 218 11.68 -20.54 14.93
C PRO A 218 12.63 -19.54 15.59
N ARG A 219 12.09 -18.62 16.40
CA ARG A 219 12.90 -17.68 17.19
C ARG A 219 13.27 -18.30 18.53
N TYR A 220 14.56 -18.50 18.80
CA TYR A 220 14.99 -19.02 20.10
C TYR A 220 14.73 -18.00 21.22
N ALA A 221 14.40 -18.46 22.42
CA ALA A 221 14.03 -17.61 23.56
C ALA A 221 14.99 -17.79 24.74
N GLY A 222 15.06 -16.77 25.62
CA GLY A 222 15.50 -16.91 27.02
C GLY A 222 17.00 -16.83 27.30
N PHE A 223 17.87 -17.13 26.34
CA PHE A 223 19.34 -17.12 26.55
C PHE A 223 20.03 -15.81 26.10
N GLN A 224 19.24 -14.78 25.77
CA GLN A 224 19.71 -13.49 25.28
C GLN A 224 19.75 -12.46 26.42
N ASN A 225 20.62 -11.45 26.29
CA ASN A 225 20.63 -10.28 27.16
C ASN A 225 20.51 -8.99 26.30
N PRO A 226 19.41 -8.22 26.39
CA PRO A 226 18.24 -8.46 27.24
C PRO A 226 17.44 -9.70 26.82
N PRO A 227 16.64 -10.29 27.72
CA PRO A 227 15.77 -11.41 27.38
C PRO A 227 14.80 -11.05 26.25
N GLY A 228 14.68 -11.91 25.25
CA GLY A 228 13.83 -11.71 24.09
C GLY A 228 13.66 -12.99 23.27
N THR A 229 13.19 -12.84 22.04
CA THR A 229 13.16 -13.94 21.06
C THR A 229 14.02 -13.58 19.85
N GLY A 230 14.82 -14.52 19.35
CA GLY A 230 15.58 -14.41 18.11
C GLY A 230 16.69 -13.36 18.07
N ALA A 231 17.00 -12.62 19.15
CA ALA A 231 18.12 -11.68 19.13
C ALA A 231 19.43 -12.43 18.85
N GLY A 232 20.27 -11.94 17.94
CA GLY A 232 21.47 -12.64 17.50
C GLY A 232 21.24 -13.80 16.53
N GLN A 233 20.00 -14.20 16.28
CA GLN A 233 19.69 -15.24 15.31
C GLN A 233 19.88 -14.71 13.89
N VAL A 234 20.55 -15.51 13.06
CA VAL A 234 20.73 -15.22 11.64
C VAL A 234 19.48 -15.62 10.86
N ARG A 235 19.08 -14.76 9.92
CA ARG A 235 18.09 -15.04 8.89
C ARG A 235 18.72 -14.90 7.52
N MET A 236 18.18 -15.66 6.57
CA MET A 236 18.61 -15.57 5.18
C MET A 236 17.70 -14.58 4.45
N CYS A 237 18.26 -13.44 4.07
CA CYS A 237 17.57 -12.32 3.45
C CYS A 237 17.95 -12.16 1.98
N ARG A 238 17.11 -11.45 1.22
CA ARG A 238 17.50 -10.91 -0.08
C ARG A 238 18.39 -9.69 0.16
N ASP A 239 19.36 -9.46 -0.72
CA ASP A 239 20.20 -8.28 -0.69
C ASP A 239 19.39 -7.05 -1.11
N TRP A 240 19.21 -6.10 -0.19
CA TRP A 240 18.46 -4.87 -0.43
C TRP A 240 19.16 -3.97 -1.44
N SER A 241 20.48 -3.82 -1.35
CA SER A 241 21.25 -2.99 -2.28
C SER A 241 21.22 -3.56 -3.70
N ALA A 242 21.17 -4.89 -3.84
CA ALA A 242 20.95 -5.52 -5.14
C ALA A 242 19.56 -5.20 -5.71
N LEU A 243 18.52 -5.15 -4.88
CA LEU A 243 17.17 -4.76 -5.29
C LEU A 243 17.12 -3.28 -5.69
N GLU A 244 17.74 -2.39 -4.91
CA GLU A 244 17.83 -0.97 -5.22
C GLU A 244 18.54 -0.72 -6.55
N LYS A 245 19.67 -1.40 -6.77
CA LYS A 245 20.40 -1.33 -8.04
C LYS A 245 19.52 -1.78 -9.20
N TRP A 246 18.84 -2.91 -9.07
CA TRP A 246 17.92 -3.39 -10.10
C TRP A 246 16.79 -2.39 -10.37
N ALA A 247 16.23 -1.78 -9.32
CA ALA A 247 15.17 -0.78 -9.47
C ALA A 247 15.66 0.49 -10.17
N LEU A 248 16.88 0.96 -9.86
CA LEU A 248 17.51 2.10 -10.54
C LEU A 248 17.74 1.84 -12.03
N GLU A 249 18.20 0.64 -12.39
CA GLU A 249 18.39 0.24 -13.80
C GLU A 249 17.06 0.24 -14.59
N HIS A 250 15.94 0.02 -13.91
CA HIS A 250 14.60 -0.06 -14.49
C HIS A 250 13.71 1.12 -14.07
N THR A 251 14.29 2.23 -13.62
CA THR A 251 13.51 3.31 -13.00
C THR A 251 12.43 3.89 -13.93
N ALA A 252 11.25 4.16 -13.38
CA ALA A 252 10.23 4.97 -14.05
C ALA A 252 10.43 6.47 -13.83
N CYS A 253 11.53 6.90 -13.19
CA CYS A 253 11.78 8.30 -12.83
C CYS A 253 10.64 8.93 -12.02
N PHE A 254 10.11 8.16 -11.08
CA PHE A 254 8.98 8.55 -10.27
C PHE A 254 9.43 9.28 -8.99
N LYS A 255 8.65 10.27 -8.55
CA LYS A 255 8.77 10.87 -7.22
C LYS A 255 7.39 11.13 -6.62
N HIS A 256 7.16 10.64 -5.39
CA HIS A 256 5.99 11.05 -4.63
C HIS A 256 6.17 12.52 -4.24
N GLN A 257 5.21 13.34 -4.65
CA GLN A 257 5.06 14.70 -4.15
C GLN A 257 3.70 14.73 -3.46
N ASP A 258 3.74 14.58 -2.14
CA ASP A 258 2.56 14.46 -1.26
C ASP A 258 1.67 15.72 -1.30
N GLU A 259 2.17 16.84 -1.84
CA GLU A 259 1.54 18.16 -1.73
C GLU A 259 1.63 19.04 -2.98
N VAL A 260 2.08 18.52 -4.12
CA VAL A 260 2.18 19.34 -5.36
C VAL A 260 0.96 19.08 -6.23
N PRO A 261 0.04 20.06 -6.37
CA PRO A 261 -1.05 19.96 -7.33
C PRO A 261 -0.47 19.84 -8.73
N GLY A 262 -0.89 18.83 -9.47
CA GLY A 262 -0.44 18.64 -10.84
C GLY A 262 -0.87 17.31 -11.43
N PRO A 263 -0.76 17.13 -12.76
CA PRO A 263 -1.07 15.86 -13.39
C PRO A 263 -0.05 14.79 -12.94
N MET A 264 -0.49 13.54 -12.77
CA MET A 264 0.38 12.46 -12.27
C MET A 264 1.59 12.23 -13.20
N ILE A 265 1.49 12.58 -14.48
CA ILE A 265 2.61 12.51 -15.43
C ILE A 265 3.84 13.32 -14.97
N GLU A 266 3.66 14.41 -14.21
CA GLU A 266 4.77 15.21 -13.69
C GLU A 266 5.57 14.45 -12.63
N ARG A 267 4.94 13.49 -11.92
CA ARG A 267 5.64 12.63 -10.96
C ARG A 267 6.66 11.73 -11.65
N PHE A 268 6.51 11.44 -12.95
CA PHE A 268 7.43 10.62 -13.74
C PHE A 268 8.60 11.41 -14.38
N LYS A 269 8.84 12.66 -13.94
CA LYS A 269 9.95 13.51 -14.42
C LYS A 269 11.10 13.66 -13.41
N SER A 270 11.33 12.65 -12.57
CA SER A 270 12.32 12.69 -11.50
C SER A 270 13.17 11.42 -11.47
N CYS A 271 14.22 11.38 -12.27
CA CYS A 271 15.15 10.26 -12.26
C CYS A 271 16.18 10.40 -11.12
N PRO A 272 16.41 9.35 -10.30
CA PRO A 272 17.40 9.40 -9.21
C PRO A 272 18.83 9.71 -9.65
N ASP A 273 19.18 9.37 -10.90
CA ASP A 273 20.51 9.55 -11.47
C ASP A 273 20.60 10.75 -12.44
N GLY A 274 19.56 11.59 -12.48
CA GLY A 274 19.55 12.82 -13.28
C GLY A 274 19.35 12.63 -14.78
N ARG A 275 19.11 11.40 -15.27
CA ARG A 275 18.73 11.20 -16.67
C ARG A 275 17.40 11.88 -16.99
N VAL A 276 17.12 12.12 -18.26
CA VAL A 276 15.87 12.73 -18.72
C VAL A 276 15.22 11.78 -19.72
N LEU A 277 14.03 11.28 -19.39
CA LEU A 277 13.29 10.33 -20.23
C LEU A 277 12.12 10.98 -20.98
N TRP A 278 11.76 12.21 -20.64
CA TRP A 278 10.66 12.97 -21.24
C TRP A 278 11.18 13.94 -22.30
N PRO A 279 10.33 14.38 -23.25
CA PRO A 279 10.69 15.44 -24.18
C PRO A 279 11.06 16.73 -23.43
N THR A 280 12.24 17.27 -23.66
CA THR A 280 12.60 18.63 -23.25
C THR A 280 12.36 19.57 -24.41
N ALA A 281 11.72 20.72 -24.15
CA ALA A 281 11.62 21.76 -25.16
C ALA A 281 13.05 22.17 -25.55
N SER A 282 13.42 21.98 -26.82
CA SER A 282 14.58 22.64 -27.37
C SER A 282 14.30 24.14 -27.32
N VAL A 283 15.07 24.86 -26.52
CA VAL A 283 15.20 26.31 -26.71
C VAL A 283 15.94 26.48 -28.04
N GLU A 284 15.21 26.42 -29.14
CA GLU A 284 15.67 27.01 -30.39
C GLU A 284 15.73 28.52 -30.13
N THR A 285 16.90 28.99 -29.72
CA THR A 285 17.23 30.41 -29.90
C THR A 285 17.20 30.64 -31.40
N ASN A 286 16.10 31.24 -31.88
CA ASN A 286 16.04 31.89 -33.18
C ASN A 286 17.01 33.08 -33.18
N ASP A 287 18.31 32.78 -33.24
CA ASP A 287 19.32 33.70 -33.76
C ASP A 287 19.50 33.36 -35.24
N ALA A 288 18.56 33.86 -36.04
CA ALA A 288 18.67 33.85 -37.49
C ALA A 288 18.06 35.12 -38.10
N ARG A 289 18.96 36.08 -38.30
CA ARG A 289 19.05 37.05 -39.42
C ARG A 289 18.22 38.33 -39.40
#